data_AF-A0A820CDK0-F1
#
_entry.id   AF-A0A820CDK0-F1
#
_cell.length_a   1.000
_cell.length_b   1.000
_cell.length_c   1.000
_cell.angle_alpha   90.00
_cell.angle_beta   90.00
_cell.angle_gamma   90.00
#
_symmetry.space_group_name_H-M   'P 1'
#
loop_
_entity.id
_entity.type
_entity.pdbx_description
1 polymer ?
#
loop_
_entity_poly.entity_id
_entity_poly.type
_entity_poly.pdbx_seq_one_letter_code
_entity_poly.pdbx_strand_id
1 'polypeptide(L)'
;METASIKIDGEQVTTSMEFLYENFNMATSFQSQQKGETMLPLKTRLSWNATRIIATTAMTMGKESKRHSSLKMGNLNPLVKLVEYAVRGPIVIRAGEIETQLKGNHSFPFDRVIRANIGDCHASGNQVPVTYIRQFLAGCTYPPLMDSPDFPSDIKQKVERLLSVCGGKSLGAYTESQGLIAVREDIAAYIQERDGYPADTSDIYLCNGASDGIKTVIKLLMNNDATKPSGIVS
;
A
#
# COMPACT_ATOMS: atom_id res chain seq x y z
N MET A 1 26.59 -4.31 27.33
CA MET A 1 25.18 -3.87 27.34
C MET A 1 25.18 -2.41 26.96
N GLU A 2 24.91 -2.10 25.70
CA GLU A 2 24.91 -0.72 25.20
C GLU A 2 23.56 -0.07 25.51
N THR A 3 23.59 0.93 26.38
CA THR A 3 22.47 1.83 26.64
C THR A 3 22.68 3.11 25.83
N ALA A 4 21.74 3.44 24.94
CA ALA A 4 21.72 4.73 24.27
C ALA A 4 20.80 5.67 25.07
N SER A 5 21.31 6.87 25.38
CA SER A 5 20.54 7.92 26.05
C SER A 5 20.51 9.16 25.18
N ILE A 6 19.31 9.70 24.98
CA ILE A 6 19.07 10.92 24.20
C ILE A 6 18.29 11.89 25.09
N LYS A 7 18.71 13.16 25.12
CA LYS A 7 17.97 14.23 25.79
C LYS A 7 17.03 14.90 24.79
N ILE A 8 15.75 14.93 25.13
CA ILE A 8 14.72 15.69 24.41
C ILE A 8 14.07 16.62 25.44
N ASP A 9 14.07 17.93 25.16
CA ASP A 9 13.46 18.97 26.01
C ASP A 9 13.83 18.94 27.51
N GLY A 10 15.09 18.55 27.79
CA GLY A 10 15.62 18.52 29.16
C GLY A 10 15.34 17.22 29.93
N GLU A 11 14.48 16.34 29.41
CA GLU A 11 14.28 15.01 29.96
C GLU A 11 15.22 13.98 29.33
N GLN A 12 15.81 13.14 30.17
CA GLN A 12 16.74 12.10 29.77
C GLN A 12 15.97 10.79 29.57
N VAL A 13 15.74 10.42 28.32
CA VAL A 13 15.08 9.15 27.98
C VAL A 13 16.17 8.10 27.74
N THR A 14 16.16 7.06 28.57
CA THR A 14 17.08 5.93 28.47
C THR A 14 16.29 4.71 28.04
N THR A 15 16.67 4.08 26.93
CA THR A 15 16.02 2.86 26.46
C THR A 15 17.02 1.70 26.48
N SER A 16 16.58 0.55 26.99
CA SER A 16 17.34 -0.70 26.98
C SER A 16 16.67 -1.68 26.00
N MET A 17 17.46 -2.57 25.40
CA MET A 17 16.95 -3.59 24.46
C MET A 17 15.93 -4.55 25.10
N GLU A 18 15.93 -4.70 26.43
CA GLU A 18 14.95 -5.52 27.16
C GLU A 18 13.54 -4.91 27.13
N PHE A 19 13.42 -3.58 27.14
CA PHE A 19 12.11 -2.89 27.09
C PHE A 19 11.38 -3.08 25.75
N LEU A 20 12.13 -3.23 24.65
CA LEU A 20 11.55 -3.50 23.33
C LEU A 20 11.09 -4.96 23.21
N TYR A 21 11.76 -5.89 23.90
CA TYR A 21 11.41 -7.31 23.91
C TYR A 21 10.19 -7.61 24.80
N GLU A 22 10.06 -6.97 25.96
CA GLU A 22 8.90 -7.17 26.85
C GLU A 22 7.59 -6.65 26.25
N ASN A 23 7.62 -5.49 25.56
CA ASN A 23 6.44 -4.94 24.91
C ASN A 23 5.98 -5.77 23.69
N PHE A 24 6.87 -6.56 23.09
CA PHE A 24 6.52 -7.45 21.98
C PHE A 24 5.77 -8.70 22.48
N ASN A 25 6.13 -9.24 23.65
CA ASN A 25 5.52 -10.45 24.21
C ASN A 25 4.22 -10.20 24.99
N MET A 26 4.02 -9.00 25.54
CA MET A 26 2.79 -8.68 26.28
C MET A 26 1.55 -8.55 25.36
N ALA A 27 1.75 -8.29 24.06
CA ALA A 27 0.68 -8.22 23.07
C ALA A 27 0.11 -9.61 22.69
N THR A 28 0.83 -10.70 22.98
CA THR A 28 0.43 -12.07 22.61
C THR A 28 -0.33 -12.84 23.69
N SER A 29 -0.38 -12.35 24.94
CA SER A 29 -0.98 -13.11 26.07
C SER A 29 -2.35 -12.62 26.53
N PHE A 30 -2.95 -11.59 25.91
CA PHE A 30 -4.17 -10.94 26.43
C PHE A 30 -5.49 -11.39 25.75
N GLN A 31 -5.49 -12.42 24.90
CA GLN A 31 -6.72 -12.91 24.23
C GLN A 31 -7.24 -14.26 24.70
N SER A 32 -6.68 -14.87 25.76
CA SER A 32 -7.18 -16.15 26.28
C SER A 32 -7.90 -16.02 27.62
N GLN A 33 -8.94 -15.19 27.74
CA GLN A 33 -9.88 -15.30 28.85
C GLN A 33 -11.17 -14.49 28.58
N GLN A 34 -12.18 -15.16 28.02
CA GLN A 34 -13.55 -15.12 28.55
C GLN A 34 -14.38 -16.21 27.87
N LYS A 35 -14.84 -17.15 28.69
CA LYS A 35 -15.62 -18.34 28.34
C LYS A 35 -16.96 -18.22 29.08
N GLY A 36 -18.05 -18.53 28.38
CA GLY A 36 -19.29 -18.99 29.01
C GLY A 36 -20.51 -18.11 28.76
N GLU A 37 -21.42 -18.55 27.88
CA GLU A 37 -22.81 -18.86 28.26
C GLU A 37 -23.52 -19.58 27.09
N THR A 38 -24.40 -20.52 27.46
CA THR A 38 -24.95 -21.60 26.63
C THR A 38 -26.39 -21.33 26.14
N MET A 39 -26.61 -21.64 24.85
CA MET A 39 -27.80 -22.21 24.16
C MET A 39 -29.24 -21.90 24.58
N LEU A 40 -30.12 -21.66 23.58
CA LEU A 40 -31.11 -22.66 23.09
C LEU A 40 -31.72 -22.24 21.71
N PRO A 41 -32.18 -23.19 20.86
CA PRO A 41 -32.56 -22.97 19.46
C PRO A 41 -34.08 -22.96 19.25
N LEU A 42 -34.59 -22.48 18.09
CA LEU A 42 -35.82 -23.04 17.50
C LEU A 42 -36.00 -22.69 16.00
N LYS A 43 -36.31 -23.75 15.27
CA LYS A 43 -36.69 -23.82 13.85
C LYS A 43 -38.05 -23.15 13.62
N THR A 44 -38.28 -22.59 12.44
CA THR A 44 -39.25 -23.13 11.46
C THR A 44 -39.31 -22.30 10.18
N ARG A 45 -39.41 -23.02 9.05
CA ARG A 45 -39.77 -22.53 7.72
C ARG A 45 -41.23 -22.05 7.73
N LEU A 46 -41.53 -20.99 6.99
CA LEU A 46 -42.81 -20.86 6.28
C LEU A 46 -42.68 -19.89 5.10
N SER A 47 -43.06 -20.39 3.93
CA SER A 47 -43.24 -19.71 2.65
C SER A 47 -44.26 -18.59 2.77
N TRP A 48 -43.98 -17.42 2.17
CA TRP A 48 -44.99 -16.39 1.99
C TRP A 48 -44.99 -15.84 0.56
N ASN A 49 -46.17 -15.98 -0.04
CA ASN A 49 -46.55 -15.51 -1.36
C ASN A 49 -46.44 -13.99 -1.48
N ALA A 50 -46.12 -13.56 -2.69
CA ALA A 50 -46.08 -12.17 -3.11
C ALA A 50 -47.44 -11.47 -2.86
N THR A 51 -47.42 -10.42 -2.05
CA THR A 51 -48.43 -9.38 -2.08
C THR A 51 -47.70 -8.05 -1.92
N ARG A 52 -47.63 -7.28 -3.01
CA ARG A 52 -47.12 -5.90 -3.01
C ARG A 52 -48.06 -5.04 -2.18
N ILE A 53 -47.72 -4.86 -0.90
CA ILE A 53 -48.27 -3.78 -0.09
C ILE A 53 -47.40 -2.55 -0.36
N ILE A 54 -47.95 -1.58 -1.09
CA ILE A 54 -47.37 -0.24 -1.19
C ILE A 54 -47.60 0.42 0.18
N ALA A 55 -46.64 0.24 1.09
CA ALA A 55 -46.60 1.00 2.33
C ALA A 55 -46.08 2.40 2.00
N THR A 56 -47.00 3.37 1.96
CA THR A 56 -46.69 4.79 1.99
C THR A 56 -45.92 5.09 3.26
N THR A 57 -44.59 5.02 3.19
CA THR A 57 -43.71 5.46 4.27
C THR A 57 -43.82 6.97 4.31
N ALA A 58 -44.54 7.48 5.32
CA ALA A 58 -44.50 8.88 5.68
C ALA A 58 -43.02 9.28 5.79
N MET A 59 -42.59 10.20 4.92
CA MET A 59 -41.25 10.76 4.99
C MET A 59 -41.10 11.39 6.38
N THR A 60 -40.40 10.69 7.27
CA THR A 60 -39.91 11.31 8.49
C THR A 60 -38.98 12.40 8.01
N MET A 61 -39.37 13.66 8.23
CA MET A 61 -38.55 14.81 7.89
C MET A 61 -37.15 14.56 8.42
N GLY A 62 -36.21 14.32 7.50
CA GLY A 62 -34.82 14.07 7.84
C GLY A 62 -34.34 15.23 8.69
N LYS A 63 -33.89 14.92 9.90
CA LYS A 63 -33.12 15.82 10.76
C LYS A 63 -32.14 16.58 9.86
N GLU A 64 -32.21 17.91 9.88
CA GLU A 64 -31.25 18.77 9.19
C GLU A 64 -29.83 18.19 9.35
N SER A 65 -29.23 17.80 8.23
CA SER A 65 -27.82 17.43 8.20
C SER A 65 -27.03 18.66 8.58
N LYS A 66 -26.62 18.76 9.85
CA LYS A 66 -25.67 19.76 10.31
C LYS A 66 -24.47 19.67 9.37
N ARG A 67 -24.21 20.74 8.60
CA ARG A 67 -22.97 20.85 7.82
C ARG A 67 -21.83 20.45 8.73
N HIS A 68 -21.17 19.34 8.39
CA HIS A 68 -20.11 18.81 9.23
C HIS A 68 -19.07 19.90 9.45
N SER A 69 -18.78 20.13 10.74
CA SER A 69 -17.69 20.96 11.22
C SER A 69 -16.42 20.70 10.42
N SER A 70 -15.62 21.73 10.18
CA SER A 70 -14.28 21.58 9.59
C SER A 70 -13.52 20.39 10.20
N LEU A 71 -12.72 19.72 9.37
CA LEU A 71 -11.90 18.59 9.81
C LEU A 71 -10.95 19.06 10.93
N LYS A 72 -10.98 18.37 12.07
CA LYS A 72 -10.20 18.66 13.28
C LYS A 72 -9.59 17.36 13.80
N MET A 73 -8.48 17.43 14.52
CA MET A 73 -7.88 16.23 15.14
C MET A 73 -8.87 15.45 16.03
N GLY A 74 -9.82 16.14 16.68
CA GLY A 74 -10.85 15.49 17.48
C GLY A 74 -11.80 14.60 16.68
N ASN A 75 -12.15 14.97 15.44
CA ASN A 75 -13.16 14.28 14.63
C ASN A 75 -12.58 13.38 13.51
N LEU A 76 -11.25 13.19 13.47
CA LEU A 76 -10.58 12.29 12.53
C LEU A 76 -10.84 10.82 12.89
N ASN A 77 -10.85 9.93 11.90
CA ASN A 77 -10.93 8.48 12.09
C ASN A 77 -9.83 8.02 13.09
N PRO A 78 -10.20 7.36 14.21
CA PRO A 78 -9.23 6.88 15.20
C PRO A 78 -8.14 5.98 14.61
N LEU A 79 -8.46 5.15 13.60
CA LEU A 79 -7.48 4.29 12.95
C LEU A 79 -6.37 5.11 12.27
N VAL A 80 -6.70 6.27 11.69
CA VAL A 80 -5.70 7.17 11.09
C VAL A 80 -4.82 7.82 12.15
N LYS A 81 -5.35 8.07 13.36
CA LYS A 81 -4.57 8.61 14.49
C LYS A 81 -3.56 7.60 15.02
N LEU A 82 -3.86 6.31 14.90
CA LEU A 82 -3.02 5.20 15.39
C LEU A 82 -1.96 4.77 14.37
N VAL A 83 -2.10 5.12 13.09
CA VAL A 83 -1.10 4.75 12.08
C VAL A 83 0.17 5.58 12.27
N GLU A 84 1.26 4.88 12.59
CA GLU A 84 2.62 5.45 12.57
C GLU A 84 3.38 4.93 11.36
N TYR A 85 3.97 5.83 10.58
CA TYR A 85 4.82 5.50 9.44
C TYR A 85 6.25 5.97 9.68
N ALA A 86 7.01 5.15 10.43
CA ALA A 86 8.33 5.50 10.95
C ALA A 86 9.40 5.82 9.90
N VAL A 87 9.20 5.40 8.64
CA VAL A 87 10.14 5.64 7.52
C VAL A 87 10.32 7.13 7.21
N ARG A 88 9.40 7.99 7.68
CA ARG A 88 9.50 9.46 7.61
C ARG A 88 9.31 10.12 8.98
N GLY A 89 9.84 9.51 10.04
CA GLY A 89 9.72 9.99 11.41
C GLY A 89 10.65 11.17 11.78
N PRO A 90 10.77 11.49 13.08
CA PRO A 90 11.51 12.65 13.59
C PRO A 90 12.96 12.77 13.10
N ILE A 91 13.66 11.64 12.93
CA ILE A 91 15.03 11.60 12.42
C ILE A 91 15.11 12.16 10.99
N VAL A 92 14.13 11.80 10.15
CA VAL A 92 14.08 12.24 8.75
C VAL A 92 13.76 13.74 8.66
N ILE A 93 12.89 14.22 9.55
CA ILE A 93 12.56 15.65 9.70
C ILE A 93 13.80 16.42 10.12
N ARG A 94 14.48 16.01 11.19
CA ARG A 94 15.70 16.65 11.68
C ARG A 94 16.82 16.65 10.64
N ALA A 95 16.98 15.55 9.91
CA ALA A 95 17.93 15.49 8.79
C ALA A 95 17.62 16.53 7.70
N GLY A 96 16.34 16.80 7.42
CA GLY A 96 15.94 17.87 6.47
C GLY A 96 16.21 19.28 6.97
N GLU A 97 16.03 19.51 8.28
CA GLU A 97 16.43 20.77 8.92
C GLU A 97 17.95 20.97 8.83
N ILE A 98 18.74 19.94 9.12
CA ILE A 98 20.21 19.97 9.02
C ILE A 98 20.64 20.26 7.58
N GLU A 99 20.04 19.61 6.57
CA GLU A 99 20.30 19.92 5.15
C GLU A 99 19.99 21.38 4.80
N THR A 100 18.94 21.96 5.39
CA THR A 100 18.59 23.38 5.21
C THR A 100 19.60 24.29 5.91
N GLN A 101 20.03 23.93 7.11
CA GLN A 101 21.03 24.67 7.90
C GLN A 101 22.42 24.64 7.24
N LEU A 102 22.82 23.51 6.65
CA LEU A 102 24.04 23.33 5.87
C LEU A 102 24.07 24.19 4.59
N LYS A 103 22.92 24.50 3.98
CA LYS A 103 22.84 25.44 2.85
C LYS A 103 22.97 26.90 3.28
N GLY A 104 22.72 27.19 4.55
CA GLY A 104 22.97 28.49 5.16
C GLY A 104 24.40 28.60 5.70
N ASN A 105 24.59 29.49 6.69
CA ASN A 105 25.90 29.70 7.32
C ASN A 105 26.10 28.89 8.62
N HIS A 106 25.37 27.78 8.79
CA HIS A 106 25.54 26.94 9.98
C HIS A 106 26.62 25.88 9.75
N SER A 107 27.57 25.77 10.67
CA SER A 107 28.64 24.77 10.59
C SER A 107 28.30 23.54 11.42
N PHE A 108 28.44 22.37 10.81
CA PHE A 108 28.37 21.06 11.46
C PHE A 108 29.73 20.36 11.32
N PRO A 109 30.01 19.29 12.10
CA PRO A 109 31.22 18.48 11.92
C PRO A 109 31.23 17.61 10.65
N PHE A 110 30.36 17.90 9.68
CA PHE A 110 30.20 17.21 8.40
C PHE A 110 29.63 18.18 7.35
N ASP A 111 29.93 17.94 6.08
CA ASP A 111 29.57 18.86 5.00
C ASP A 111 28.24 18.51 4.30
N ARG A 112 27.72 17.30 4.51
CA ARG A 112 26.47 16.83 3.91
C ARG A 112 25.78 15.77 4.75
N VAL A 113 24.46 15.69 4.61
CA VAL A 113 23.65 14.57 5.10
C VAL A 113 23.62 13.47 4.05
N ILE A 114 23.88 12.23 4.47
CA ILE A 114 23.72 11.04 3.63
C ILE A 114 22.44 10.34 4.07
N ARG A 115 21.44 10.28 3.19
CA ARG A 115 20.15 9.62 3.44
C ARG A 115 20.31 8.10 3.26
N ALA A 116 20.50 7.39 4.37
CA ALA A 116 20.57 5.92 4.41
C ALA A 116 19.29 5.27 4.99
N ASN A 117 18.20 6.04 5.10
CA ASN A 117 16.96 5.62 5.75
C ASN A 117 15.92 5.01 4.80
N ILE A 118 16.08 5.16 3.48
CA ILE A 118 15.16 4.65 2.46
C ILE A 118 15.99 3.95 1.37
N GLY A 119 15.51 2.80 0.90
CA GLY A 119 16.06 2.09 -0.25
C GLY A 119 15.72 2.75 -1.59
N ASP A 120 16.06 4.04 -1.76
CA ASP A 120 15.94 4.74 -3.03
C ASP A 120 17.29 4.69 -3.76
N CYS A 121 17.50 3.59 -4.49
CA CYS A 121 18.79 3.33 -5.13
C CYS A 121 19.13 4.32 -6.25
N HIS A 122 18.12 4.97 -6.86
CA HIS A 122 18.38 6.00 -7.87
C HIS A 122 18.78 7.32 -7.22
N ALA A 123 18.15 7.70 -6.10
CA ALA A 123 18.53 8.89 -5.35
C ALA A 123 19.89 8.75 -4.65
N SER A 124 20.32 7.53 -4.30
CA SER A 124 21.64 7.30 -3.69
C SER A 124 22.82 7.58 -4.63
N GLY A 125 22.58 7.77 -5.93
CA GLY A 125 23.56 8.22 -6.91
C GLY A 125 24.46 7.13 -7.50
N ASN A 126 24.46 5.93 -6.91
CA ASN A 126 25.35 4.83 -7.33
C ASN A 126 24.70 3.85 -8.33
N GLN A 127 23.38 3.97 -8.58
CA GLN A 127 22.68 3.09 -9.51
C GLN A 127 22.53 3.73 -10.89
N VAL A 128 23.28 3.22 -11.87
CA VAL A 128 23.08 3.58 -13.28
C VAL A 128 21.73 3.01 -13.75
N PRO A 129 20.83 3.84 -14.30
CA PRO A 129 19.55 3.37 -14.81
C PRO A 129 19.71 2.39 -15.97
N VAL A 130 18.91 1.33 -15.96
CA VAL A 130 18.95 0.28 -16.98
C VAL A 130 18.46 0.83 -18.33
N THR A 131 19.34 0.86 -19.33
CA THR A 131 19.06 1.41 -20.67
C THR A 131 17.85 0.78 -21.34
N TYR A 132 17.77 -0.55 -21.31
CA TYR A 132 16.66 -1.32 -21.89
C TYR A 132 15.30 -0.84 -21.36
N ILE A 133 15.16 -0.67 -20.04
CA ILE A 133 13.91 -0.23 -19.42
C ILE A 133 13.54 1.18 -19.90
N ARG A 134 14.53 2.07 -20.00
CA ARG A 134 14.30 3.45 -20.45
C ARG A 134 13.89 3.53 -21.91
N GLN A 135 14.56 2.79 -22.78
CA GLN A 135 14.20 2.73 -24.20
C GLN A 135 12.79 2.14 -24.36
N PHE A 136 12.50 1.01 -23.69
CA PHE A 136 11.17 0.40 -23.75
C PHE A 136 10.06 1.39 -23.33
N LEU A 137 10.21 2.04 -22.17
CA LEU A 137 9.23 3.02 -21.69
C LEU A 137 9.11 4.21 -22.65
N ALA A 138 10.23 4.75 -23.14
CA ALA A 138 10.22 5.85 -24.10
C ALA A 138 9.44 5.47 -25.37
N GLY A 139 9.68 4.28 -25.92
CA GLY A 139 8.97 3.77 -27.09
C GLY A 139 7.48 3.58 -26.87
N CYS A 140 7.08 3.07 -25.71
CA CYS A 140 5.65 2.94 -25.39
C CYS A 140 4.97 4.30 -25.16
N THR A 141 5.67 5.28 -24.57
CA THR A 141 5.11 6.63 -24.31
C THR A 141 5.10 7.55 -25.53
N TYR A 142 6.04 7.36 -26.46
CA TYR A 142 6.13 8.13 -27.70
C TYR A 142 6.45 7.19 -28.88
N PRO A 143 5.43 6.51 -29.45
CA PRO A 143 5.59 5.50 -30.50
C PRO A 143 6.37 5.93 -31.76
N PRO A 144 6.35 7.20 -32.21
CA PRO A 144 7.19 7.65 -33.33
C PRO A 144 8.70 7.39 -33.16
N LEU A 145 9.19 7.19 -31.92
CA LEU A 145 10.59 6.80 -31.68
C LEU A 145 10.93 5.42 -32.24
N MET A 146 9.94 4.57 -32.55
CA MET A 146 10.18 3.24 -33.11
C MET A 146 10.72 3.29 -34.55
N ASP A 147 10.60 4.42 -35.24
CA ASP A 147 11.21 4.63 -36.55
C ASP A 147 12.70 5.00 -36.46
N SER A 148 13.19 5.41 -35.28
CA SER A 148 14.59 5.78 -35.09
C SER A 148 15.52 4.56 -35.20
N PRO A 149 16.70 4.70 -35.86
CA PRO A 149 17.74 3.68 -35.83
C PRO A 149 18.38 3.49 -34.45
N ASP A 150 18.20 4.43 -33.51
CA ASP A 150 18.77 4.38 -32.16
C ASP A 150 18.12 3.31 -31.26
N PHE A 151 16.97 2.78 -31.68
CA PHE A 151 16.22 1.77 -30.94
C PHE A 151 16.56 0.36 -31.43
N PRO A 152 17.02 -0.53 -30.53
CA PRO A 152 17.21 -1.94 -30.86
C PRO A 152 15.94 -2.62 -31.37
N SER A 153 16.09 -3.61 -32.26
CA SER A 153 14.95 -4.32 -32.87
C SER A 153 14.11 -5.10 -31.86
N ASP A 154 14.73 -5.65 -30.83
CA ASP A 154 14.06 -6.36 -29.73
C ASP A 154 13.18 -5.42 -28.90
N ILE A 155 13.63 -4.19 -28.63
CA ILE A 155 12.82 -3.14 -27.99
C ILE A 155 11.60 -2.83 -28.86
N LYS A 156 11.80 -2.59 -30.16
CA LYS A 156 10.69 -2.27 -31.09
C LYS A 156 9.63 -3.36 -31.10
N GLN A 157 10.04 -4.63 -31.18
CA GLN A 157 9.13 -5.77 -31.14
C GLN A 157 8.33 -5.82 -29.83
N LYS A 158 9.00 -5.58 -28.69
CA LYS A 158 8.33 -5.60 -27.38
C LYS A 158 7.38 -4.43 -27.20
N VAL A 159 7.75 -3.24 -27.68
CA VAL A 159 6.87 -2.05 -27.66
C VAL A 159 5.61 -2.32 -28.49
N GLU A 160 5.75 -2.84 -29.72
CA GLU A 160 4.60 -3.17 -30.56
C GLU A 160 3.73 -4.25 -29.91
N ARG A 161 4.32 -5.28 -29.30
CA ARG A 161 3.57 -6.34 -28.58
C ARG A 161 2.80 -5.78 -27.39
N LEU A 162 3.38 -4.86 -26.62
CA LEU A 162 2.68 -4.25 -25.49
C LEU A 162 1.54 -3.33 -25.98
N LEU A 163 1.82 -2.50 -26.98
CA LEU A 163 0.82 -1.56 -27.50
C LEU A 163 -0.33 -2.29 -28.22
N SER A 164 -0.09 -3.45 -28.83
CA SER A 164 -1.15 -4.22 -29.52
C SER A 164 -2.25 -4.74 -28.59
N VAL A 165 -1.93 -4.97 -27.30
CA VAL A 165 -2.92 -5.36 -26.28
C VAL A 165 -3.56 -4.16 -25.57
N CYS A 166 -3.07 -2.95 -25.81
CA CYS A 166 -3.65 -1.73 -25.27
C CYS A 166 -4.79 -1.22 -26.16
N GLY A 167 -5.89 -0.75 -25.55
CA GLY A 167 -6.98 -0.10 -26.26
C GLY A 167 -6.47 1.07 -27.11
N GLY A 168 -6.75 1.05 -28.41
CA GLY A 168 -6.31 2.11 -29.33
C GLY A 168 -4.79 2.26 -29.46
N LYS A 169 -4.01 1.21 -29.15
CA LYS A 169 -2.54 1.24 -29.13
C LYS A 169 -1.97 2.35 -28.23
N SER A 170 -2.64 2.66 -27.13
CA SER A 170 -2.26 3.74 -26.22
C SER A 170 -2.01 3.22 -24.82
N LEU A 171 -0.86 3.56 -24.23
CA LEU A 171 -0.58 3.32 -22.81
C LEU A 171 -1.56 4.02 -21.86
N GLY A 172 -2.27 5.07 -22.34
CA GLY A 172 -3.25 5.79 -21.53
C GLY A 172 -4.61 5.10 -21.45
N ALA A 173 -4.82 3.99 -22.17
CA ALA A 173 -6.06 3.23 -22.09
C ALA A 173 -6.16 2.47 -20.76
N TYR A 174 -7.38 2.32 -20.25
CA TYR A 174 -7.64 1.42 -19.14
C TYR A 174 -7.28 -0.02 -19.51
N THR A 175 -6.79 -0.74 -18.52
CA THR A 175 -6.51 -2.18 -18.61
C THR A 175 -7.69 -2.97 -18.05
N GLU A 176 -7.67 -4.29 -18.22
CA GLU A 176 -8.46 -5.17 -17.36
C GLU A 176 -8.10 -4.94 -15.88
N SER A 177 -9.02 -5.28 -14.98
CA SER A 177 -8.85 -5.07 -13.53
C SER A 177 -7.63 -5.78 -12.94
N GLN A 178 -7.21 -6.90 -13.53
CA GLN A 178 -6.00 -7.63 -13.12
C GLN A 178 -4.72 -7.02 -13.72
N GLY A 179 -4.83 -6.15 -14.72
CA GLY A 179 -3.73 -5.59 -15.49
C GLY A 179 -3.60 -6.18 -16.90
N LEU A 180 -2.66 -5.65 -17.68
CA LEU A 180 -2.43 -6.05 -19.08
C LEU A 180 -2.06 -7.54 -19.18
N ILE A 181 -2.79 -8.27 -20.02
CA ILE A 181 -2.59 -9.72 -20.22
C ILE A 181 -1.15 -10.04 -20.66
N ALA A 182 -0.59 -9.31 -21.62
CA ALA A 182 0.77 -9.54 -22.10
C ALA A 182 1.83 -9.42 -21.00
N VAL A 183 1.61 -8.55 -20.00
CA VAL A 183 2.51 -8.40 -18.85
C VAL A 183 2.29 -9.53 -17.85
N ARG A 184 1.05 -9.96 -17.62
CA ARG A 184 0.74 -11.09 -16.73
C ARG A 184 1.30 -12.41 -17.27
N GLU A 185 1.26 -12.62 -18.59
CA GLU A 185 1.89 -13.75 -19.27
C GLU A 185 3.42 -13.76 -19.07
N ASP A 186 4.08 -12.60 -19.24
CA ASP A 186 5.52 -12.49 -19.01
C ASP A 186 5.89 -12.79 -17.54
N ILE A 187 5.07 -12.33 -16.58
CA ILE A 187 5.29 -12.59 -15.15
C ILE A 187 5.10 -14.08 -14.84
N ALA A 188 4.06 -14.72 -15.39
CA ALA A 188 3.85 -16.16 -15.22
C ALA A 188 5.04 -16.96 -15.76
N ALA A 189 5.50 -16.64 -16.98
CA ALA A 189 6.67 -17.27 -17.58
C ALA A 189 7.93 -17.08 -16.70
N TYR A 190 8.14 -15.87 -16.19
CA TYR A 190 9.26 -15.58 -15.28
C TYR A 190 9.20 -16.37 -13.97
N ILE A 191 8.02 -16.43 -13.33
CA ILE A 191 7.83 -17.21 -12.09
C ILE A 191 8.09 -18.70 -12.36
N GLN A 192 7.56 -19.21 -13.47
CA GLN A 192 7.75 -20.60 -13.86
C GLN A 192 9.22 -20.93 -14.13
N GLU A 193 9.94 -20.06 -14.82
CA GLU A 193 11.38 -20.23 -15.08
C GLU A 193 12.20 -20.18 -13.78
N ARG A 194 11.87 -19.25 -12.88
CA ARG A 194 12.55 -19.09 -11.58
C ARG A 194 12.34 -20.29 -10.65
N ASP A 195 11.10 -20.79 -10.58
CA ASP A 195 10.67 -21.76 -9.56
C ASP A 195 10.60 -23.20 -10.07
N GLY A 196 10.54 -23.41 -11.39
CA GLY A 196 10.39 -24.74 -12.00
C GLY A 196 8.97 -25.33 -11.91
N TYR A 197 7.98 -24.54 -11.53
CA TYR A 197 6.57 -24.93 -11.40
C TYR A 197 5.68 -24.07 -12.29
N PRO A 198 4.58 -24.60 -12.86
CA PRO A 198 3.67 -23.82 -13.67
C PRO A 198 3.06 -22.68 -12.86
N ALA A 199 3.00 -21.48 -13.46
CA ALA A 199 2.32 -20.32 -12.90
C ALA A 199 1.12 -19.94 -13.77
N ASP A 200 -0.04 -19.74 -13.14
CA ASP A 200 -1.27 -19.35 -13.85
C ASP A 200 -1.37 -17.82 -13.96
N THR A 201 -1.70 -17.32 -15.15
CA THR A 201 -1.87 -15.88 -15.39
C THR A 201 -3.09 -15.29 -14.70
N SER A 202 -4.08 -16.13 -14.34
CA SER A 202 -5.29 -15.74 -13.62
C SER A 202 -5.04 -15.46 -12.14
N ASP A 203 -3.93 -15.97 -11.58
CA ASP A 203 -3.49 -15.73 -10.21
C ASP A 203 -2.63 -14.45 -10.07
N ILE A 204 -2.33 -13.77 -11.18
CA ILE A 204 -1.43 -12.61 -11.21
C ILE A 204 -2.24 -11.31 -11.28
N TYR A 205 -2.08 -10.46 -10.27
CA TYR A 205 -2.67 -9.13 -10.19
C TYR A 205 -1.58 -8.08 -10.20
N LEU A 206 -1.62 -7.16 -11.17
CA LEU A 206 -0.72 -6.01 -11.21
C LEU A 206 -1.20 -4.98 -10.18
N CYS A 207 -0.26 -4.41 -9.41
CA CYS A 207 -0.55 -3.41 -8.39
C CYS A 207 0.37 -2.19 -8.55
N ASN A 208 -0.03 -1.05 -7.96
CA ASN A 208 0.78 0.16 -7.92
C ASN A 208 1.89 0.04 -6.86
N GLY A 209 2.84 -0.85 -7.12
CA GLY A 209 3.87 -1.29 -6.17
C GLY A 209 3.33 -2.27 -5.12
N ALA A 210 4.24 -2.97 -4.45
CA ALA A 210 3.90 -4.01 -3.46
C ALA A 210 3.03 -3.48 -2.31
N SER A 211 3.23 -2.22 -1.90
CA SER A 211 2.46 -1.57 -0.84
C SER A 211 0.95 -1.59 -1.09
N ASP A 212 0.51 -1.45 -2.34
CA ASP A 212 -0.90 -1.47 -2.70
C ASP A 212 -1.49 -2.89 -2.64
N GLY A 213 -0.71 -3.88 -3.11
CA GLY A 213 -1.05 -5.30 -2.97
C GLY A 213 -1.22 -5.71 -1.51
N ILE A 214 -0.27 -5.34 -0.65
CA ILE A 214 -0.33 -5.64 0.80
C ILE A 214 -1.58 -5.01 1.42
N LYS A 215 -1.87 -3.73 1.13
CA LYS A 215 -3.07 -3.07 1.64
C LYS A 215 -4.35 -3.79 1.20
N THR A 216 -4.41 -4.23 -0.04
CA THR A 216 -5.58 -4.92 -0.59
C THR A 216 -5.80 -6.27 0.10
N VAL A 217 -4.73 -7.07 0.25
CA VAL A 217 -4.79 -8.36 0.95
C VAL A 217 -5.15 -8.19 2.43
N ILE A 218 -4.54 -7.23 3.13
CA ILE A 218 -4.88 -6.96 4.54
C ILE A 218 -6.35 -6.55 4.67
N LYS A 219 -6.83 -5.62 3.83
CA LYS A 219 -8.24 -5.19 3.86
C LYS A 219 -9.22 -6.35 3.61
N LEU A 220 -8.87 -7.27 2.70
CA LEU A 220 -9.67 -8.44 2.42
C LEU A 220 -9.75 -9.40 3.63
N LEU A 221 -8.63 -9.58 4.32
CA LEU A 221 -8.52 -10.52 5.44
C LEU A 221 -8.98 -9.93 6.78
N MET A 222 -8.98 -8.60 6.92
CA MET A 222 -9.42 -7.91 8.12
C MET A 222 -10.92 -8.12 8.32
N ASN A 223 -11.26 -8.79 9.43
CA ASN A 223 -12.63 -8.95 9.87
C ASN A 223 -12.84 -8.20 11.18
N ASN A 224 -13.61 -7.11 11.10
CA ASN A 224 -13.95 -6.30 12.28
C ASN A 224 -15.25 -6.78 12.96
N ASP A 225 -15.94 -7.76 12.37
CA ASP A 225 -17.22 -8.27 12.83
C ASP A 225 -17.18 -9.80 12.86
N ALA A 226 -16.99 -10.36 14.05
CA ALA A 226 -16.93 -11.81 14.27
C ALA A 226 -18.21 -12.55 13.82
N THR A 227 -19.31 -11.84 13.55
CA THR A 227 -20.55 -12.43 13.03
C THR A 227 -20.53 -12.64 11.51
N LYS A 228 -19.57 -12.03 10.80
CA LYS A 228 -19.40 -12.17 9.35
C LYS A 228 -18.19 -13.06 9.04
N PRO A 229 -18.22 -13.85 7.96
CA PRO A 229 -17.04 -14.59 7.53
C PRO A 229 -15.96 -13.63 7.00
N SER A 230 -14.68 -13.93 7.29
CA SER A 230 -13.53 -13.20 6.72
C SER A 230 -13.49 -13.34 5.20
N GLY A 231 -12.89 -12.36 4.51
CA GLY A 231 -12.81 -12.36 3.03
C GLY A 231 -13.95 -11.61 2.34
N ILE A 232 -14.86 -10.99 3.09
CA ILE A 232 -15.86 -10.05 2.56
C ILE A 232 -15.34 -8.64 2.78
N VAL A 233 -15.11 -7.88 1.70
CA VAL A 233 -14.84 -6.45 1.79
C VAL A 233 -16.15 -5.75 2.19
N SER A 234 -16.31 -5.49 3.49
CA SER A 234 -17.44 -4.74 4.06
C SER A 234 -17.24 -3.24 4.03
#